data_AF-A0A8J3DPV5-F1
#
_entry.id   AF-A0A8J3DPV5-F1
#
_cell.length_a   1.000
_cell.length_b   1.000
_cell.length_c   1.000
_cell.angle_alpha   90.00
_cell.angle_beta   90.00
_cell.angle_gamma   90.00
#
_symmetry.space_group_name_H-M   'P 1'
#
loop_
_entity.id
_entity.type
_entity.pdbx_description
1 polymer ?
#
loop_
_entity_poly.entity_id
_entity_poly.type
_entity_poly.pdbx_seq_one_letter_code
_entity_poly.pdbx_strand_id
1 'polypeptide(L)' 'MPRQKSRPDSEILESALALMHERGPEGLTFASLAERTGLSAATLVQRFGSKPAMVKRR' A
#
# COMPACT_ATOMS: atom_id res chain seq x y z
N MET A 1 -11.22 -23.36 6.15
CA MET A 1 -10.63 -22.09 6.64
C MET A 1 -11.12 -20.97 5.73
N PRO A 2 -11.79 -19.92 6.24
CA PRO A 2 -12.25 -18.83 5.40
C PRO A 2 -11.01 -18.13 4.81
N ARG A 3 -10.90 -18.14 3.49
CA ARG A 3 -9.82 -17.52 2.72
C ARG A 3 -9.75 -16.06 3.14
N GLN A 4 -8.70 -15.69 3.88
CA GLN A 4 -8.42 -14.32 4.30
C GLN A 4 -8.50 -13.47 3.03
N LYS A 5 -9.56 -12.66 2.89
CA LYS A 5 -9.81 -11.87 1.69
C LYS A 5 -8.65 -10.89 1.57
N SER A 6 -7.66 -11.25 0.77
CA SER A 6 -6.54 -10.37 0.47
C SER A 6 -7.12 -9.09 -0.11
N ARG A 7 -6.85 -7.94 0.52
CA ARG A 7 -7.33 -6.64 0.04
C ARG A 7 -6.93 -6.48 -1.44
N PRO A 8 -7.84 -6.02 -2.31
CA PRO A 8 -7.51 -5.77 -3.70
C PRO A 8 -6.49 -4.63 -3.79
N ASP A 9 -5.63 -4.67 -4.81
CA ASP A 9 -4.58 -3.66 -4.99
C ASP A 9 -5.15 -2.24 -5.09
N SER A 10 -6.36 -2.08 -5.64
CA SER A 10 -7.07 -0.80 -5.71
C SER A 10 -7.32 -0.17 -4.33
N GLU A 11 -7.72 -0.96 -3.32
CA GLU A 11 -7.99 -0.47 -1.96
C GLU A 11 -6.69 -0.09 -1.23
N ILE A 12 -5.60 -0.77 -1.59
CA ILE A 12 -4.25 -0.47 -1.11
C ILE A 12 -3.73 0.82 -1.76
N LEU A 13 -3.93 0.99 -3.07
CA LEU A 13 -3.55 2.19 -3.82
C LEU A 13 -4.35 3.42 -3.38
N GLU A 14 -5.65 3.27 -3.07
CA GLU A 14 -6.46 4.35 -2.50
C GLU A 14 -5.93 4.78 -1.13
N SER A 15 -5.57 3.81 -0.29
CA SER A 15 -4.93 4.08 1.00
C SER A 15 -3.58 4.77 0.84
N ALA A 16 -2.79 4.40 -0.17
CA ALA A 16 -1.54 5.07 -0.53
C ALA A 16 -1.77 6.53 -0.94
N LEU A 17 -2.81 6.78 -1.74
CA LEU A 17 -3.19 8.11 -2.22
C LEU A 17 -3.62 9.01 -1.08
N ALA A 18 -4.47 8.51 -0.18
CA ALA A 18 -4.88 9.23 1.02
C ALA A 18 -3.66 9.59 1.88
N LEU A 19 -2.74 8.65 2.06
CA LEU A 19 -1.53 8.86 2.86
C LEU A 19 -0.57 9.88 2.21
N MET A 20 -0.45 9.87 0.88
CA MET A 20 0.25 10.91 0.12
C MET A 20 -0.40 12.28 0.27
N HIS A 21 -1.73 12.35 0.34
CA HIS A 21 -2.44 13.61 0.51
C HIS A 21 -2.28 14.17 1.93
N GLU A 22 -2.32 13.31 2.95
CA GLU A 22 -2.16 13.71 4.35
C GLU A 22 -0.73 14.09 4.73
N ARG A 23 0.28 13.33 4.26
CA ARG A 23 1.67 13.46 4.71
C ARG A 23 2.65 13.85 3.61
N GLY A 24 2.15 14.12 2.42
CA GLY A 24 2.97 14.37 1.24
C GLY A 24 3.59 13.11 0.62
N PRO A 25 4.24 13.24 -0.54
CA PRO A 25 4.86 12.12 -1.24
C PRO A 25 6.00 11.46 -0.45
N GLU A 26 6.64 12.19 0.46
CA GLU A 26 7.73 11.70 1.31
C GLU A 26 7.20 10.75 2.40
N GLY A 27 6.02 11.05 2.95
CA GLY A 27 5.34 10.21 3.95
C GLY A 27 4.82 8.88 3.40
N LEU A 28 4.72 8.71 2.08
CA LEU A 28 4.33 7.44 1.48
C LEU A 28 5.45 6.40 1.60
N THR A 29 5.34 5.50 2.56
CA THR A 29 6.25 4.36 2.73
C THR A 29 5.48 3.05 2.85
N PHE A 30 6.13 1.92 2.58
CA PHE A 30 5.53 0.60 2.80
C PHE A 30 5.20 0.33 4.27
N ALA A 31 5.95 0.93 5.20
CA ALA A 31 5.65 0.86 6.63
C ALA A 31 4.36 1.63 6.95
N SER A 32 4.20 2.85 6.46
CA SER A 32 2.98 3.64 6.68
C SER A 32 1.75 3.03 6.00
N LEU A 33 1.93 2.39 4.83
CA LEU A 33 0.87 1.62 4.21
C LEU A 33 0.53 0.35 5.00
N ALA A 34 1.54 -0.34 5.53
CA ALA A 34 1.35 -1.55 6.32
C ALA A 34 0.48 -1.26 7.54
N GLU A 35 0.80 -0.17 8.25
CA GLU A 35 0.02 0.35 9.38
C GLU A 35 -1.43 0.67 8.98
N ARG A 36 -1.63 1.30 7.81
CA ARG A 36 -2.97 1.70 7.33
C ARG A 36 -3.81 0.55 6.77
N THR A 37 -3.16 -0.45 6.19
CA THR A 37 -3.84 -1.56 5.48
C THR A 37 -3.90 -2.85 6.30
N GLY A 38 -3.19 -2.90 7.43
CA GLY A 38 -3.04 -4.11 8.25
C GLY A 38 -2.23 -5.22 7.56
N LEU A 39 -1.56 -4.91 6.45
CA LEU A 39 -0.69 -5.83 5.72
C LEU A 39 0.76 -5.66 6.19
N SER A 40 1.57 -6.70 6.05
CA SER A 40 3.00 -6.55 6.30
C SER A 40 3.68 -5.76 5.17
N ALA A 41 4.66 -4.93 5.51
CA ALA A 41 5.46 -4.20 4.53
C ALA A 41 6.09 -5.16 3.49
N ALA A 42 6.52 -6.35 3.91
CA ALA A 42 7.05 -7.37 3.01
C ALA A 42 6.02 -7.85 1.97
N THR A 43 4.74 -7.96 2.36
CA THR A 43 3.65 -8.31 1.44
C THR A 43 3.42 -7.21 0.40
N LEU A 44 3.50 -5.95 0.81
CA LEU A 44 3.37 -4.82 -0.10
C LEU A 44 4.55 -4.74 -1.08
N VAL A 45 5.78 -4.96 -0.61
CA VAL A 45 6.97 -5.06 -1.48
C VAL A 45 6.83 -6.21 -2.47
N GLN A 46 6.34 -7.39 -2.06
CA GLN A 46 6.13 -8.51 -2.97
C GLN A 46 5.05 -8.23 -4.04
N ARG A 47 3.98 -7.48 -3.70
CA ARG A 47 2.90 -7.15 -4.65
C ARG A 47 3.24 -6.04 -5.62
N PHE A 48 3.90 -4.99 -5.12
CA PHE A 48 4.14 -3.74 -5.87
C PHE A 48 5.59 -3.56 -6.31
N GLY A 49 6.53 -4.34 -5.76
CA GLY A 49 7.96 -4.25 -6.01
C GLY A 49 8.59 -3.04 -5.32
N SER A 50 8.29 -1.85 -5.82
CA SER A 50 8.92 -0.60 -5.40
C SER A 50 7.91 0.54 -5.30
N LYS A 51 8.16 1.52 -4.43
CA LYS A 51 7.36 2.75 -4.34
C LYS A 51 7.08 3.42 -5.70
N PRO A 52 8.05 3.64 -6.60
CA PRO A 52 7.76 4.19 -7.93
C PRO A 52 6.89 3.27 -8.80
N ALA A 53 7.07 1.95 -8.72
CA ALA A 53 6.24 1.00 -9.47
C ALA A 53 4.79 0.97 -8.96
N MET A 54 4.60 1.12 -7.64
CA MET A 54 3.29 1.28 -7.00
C MET A 54 2.58 2.55 -7.49
N VAL A 55 3.27 3.69 -7.49
CA VAL A 55 2.70 4.97 -7.92
C VAL A 55 2.39 4.98 -9.43
N LYS A 56 3.17 4.26 -10.25
CA LYS A 56 2.95 4.15 -11.69
C LYS A 56 1.76 3.24 -12.06
N ARG A 57 1.32 2.37 -11.15
CA ARG A 57 0.21 1.42 -11.33
C ARG A 57 -1.19 2.03 -11.07
N ARG A 58 -1.25 3.36 -10.99
CA ARG A 58 -2.45 4.14 -10.68
C ARG A 58 -3.44 4.14 -11.83
#